data_AF-A0ABC9NXN0-F1
#
_entry.id   AF-A0ABC9NXN0-F1
#
_cell.length_a   1.000
_cell.length_b   1.000
_cell.length_c   1.000
_cell.angle_alpha   90.00
_cell.angle_beta   90.00
_cell.angle_gamma   90.00
#
_symmetry.space_group_name_H-M   'P 1'
#
loop_
_entity.id
_entity.type
_entity.pdbx_description
1 polymer ?
#
loop_
_entity_poly.entity_id
_entity_poly.type
_entity_poly.pdbx_seq_one_letter_code
_entity_poly.pdbx_strand_id
1 'polypeptide(L)'
;MKVIAEFFRSLLQLSSGLLVIFGLFFFIGGGWLFHDLQYRYVVESRHNTIFDKAYNVYLINKGSSMIIIDDEIYAIGDNIYLTINQKNNIIHVYYLNPQDIESINKFNELQQQYYGNKMILQPIKSLETSKALDIYKQLVENPKRFKSQGVRFSL
;
A
#
# COMPACT_ATOMS: atom_id res chain seq x y z
N MET A 1 8.24 37.03 50.90
CA MET A 1 7.81 35.61 50.86
C MET A 1 6.61 35.38 49.94
N LYS A 2 5.47 36.09 50.10
CA LYS A 2 4.28 35.93 49.22
C LYS A 2 4.56 36.13 47.72
N VAL A 3 5.28 37.19 47.35
CA VAL A 3 5.61 37.53 45.95
C VAL A 3 6.45 36.43 45.27
N ILE A 4 7.39 35.82 46.00
CA ILE A 4 8.22 34.73 45.49
C ILE A 4 7.38 33.47 45.28
N ALA A 5 6.46 33.17 46.20
CA ALA A 5 5.56 32.02 46.06
C ALA A 5 4.58 32.18 44.89
N GLU A 6 4.05 33.39 44.66
CA GLU A 6 3.18 33.70 43.51
C GLU A 6 3.94 33.58 42.18
N PHE A 7 5.20 34.03 42.14
CA PHE A 7 6.07 33.87 40.98
C PHE A 7 6.29 32.39 40.61
N PHE A 8 6.66 31.54 41.58
CA PHE A 8 6.82 30.10 41.35
C PHE A 8 5.51 29.43 40.92
N ARG A 9 4.37 29.86 41.46
CA ARG A 9 3.06 29.32 41.08
C ARG A 9 2.69 29.68 39.64
N SER A 10 2.95 30.92 39.22
CA SER A 10 2.76 31.36 37.83
C SER A 10 3.70 30.63 36.88
N LEU A 11 4.95 30.39 37.28
CA LEU A 11 5.94 29.65 36.50
C LEU A 11 5.51 28.19 36.28
N LEU A 12 5.02 27.54 37.34
CA LEU A 12 4.50 26.17 37.28
C LEU A 12 3.27 26.07 36.37
N GLN A 13 2.34 27.04 36.44
CA GLN A 13 1.20 27.09 35.52
C GLN A 13 1.60 27.29 34.05
N LEU A 14 2.62 28.10 33.79
CA LEU A 14 3.17 28.28 32.45
C LEU A 14 3.82 26.99 31.92
N SER A 15 4.59 26.30 32.77
CA SER A 15 5.21 25.02 32.40
C SER A 15 4.19 23.92 32.11
N SER A 16 3.10 23.85 32.86
CA SER A 16 2.04 22.85 32.63
C SER A 16 1.28 23.15 31.34
N GLY A 17 1.00 24.43 31.05
CA GLY A 17 0.40 24.85 29.78
C GLY A 17 1.26 24.48 28.58
N LEU A 18 2.58 24.71 28.66
CA LEU A 18 3.53 24.33 27.61
C LEU A 18 3.57 22.81 27.39
N LEU A 19 3.58 22.00 28.45
CA LEU A 19 3.54 20.54 28.37
C LEU A 19 2.30 20.03 27.62
N VAL A 20 1.14 20.62 27.89
CA VAL A 20 -0.12 20.26 27.22
C VAL A 20 -0.09 20.62 25.73
N ILE A 21 0.41 21.82 25.38
CA ILE A 21 0.51 22.27 23.99
C ILE A 21 1.49 21.39 23.20
N PHE A 22 2.67 21.10 23.77
CA PHE A 22 3.63 20.18 23.15
C PHE A 22 3.04 18.78 22.99
N GLY A 23 2.34 18.26 24.01
CA GLY A 23 1.67 16.97 23.93
C GLY A 23 0.64 16.89 22.79
N LEU A 24 -0.19 17.92 22.63
CA LEU A 24 -1.15 18.04 21.53
C LEU A 24 -0.46 18.10 20.16
N PHE A 25 0.64 18.84 20.05
CA PHE A 25 1.40 18.97 18.80
C PHE A 25 1.99 17.62 18.36
N PHE A 26 2.54 16.85 19.30
CA PHE A 26 3.03 15.49 19.04
C PHE A 26 1.90 14.51 18.72
N PHE A 27 0.72 14.66 19.34
CA PHE A 27 -0.43 13.80 19.03
C PHE A 27 -0.97 14.04 17.62
N ILE A 28 -1.11 15.30 17.20
CA ILE A 28 -1.61 15.65 15.87
C ILE A 28 -0.57 15.33 14.80
N GLY A 29 0.69 15.77 15.00
CA GLY A 29 1.77 15.52 14.06
C GLY A 29 2.13 14.03 13.96
N GLY A 30 2.21 13.34 15.10
CA GLY A 30 2.42 11.90 15.17
C GLY A 30 1.27 11.13 14.54
N GLY A 31 0.02 11.46 14.89
CA GLY A 31 -1.17 10.83 14.32
C GLY A 31 -1.24 10.96 12.79
N TRP A 32 -0.85 12.12 12.24
CA TRP A 32 -0.80 12.34 10.80
C TRP A 32 0.32 11.52 10.12
N LEU A 33 1.50 11.44 10.72
CA LEU A 33 2.61 10.58 10.25
C LEU A 33 2.23 9.10 10.25
N PHE A 34 1.54 8.61 11.29
CA PHE A 34 1.05 7.23 11.34
C PHE A 34 -0.02 6.96 10.29
N HIS A 35 -0.87 7.94 10.00
CA HIS A 35 -1.91 7.82 8.97
C HIS A 35 -1.33 7.69 7.56
N ASP A 36 -0.25 8.40 7.23
CA ASP A 36 0.38 8.42 5.90
C ASP A 36 1.25 7.18 5.60
N LEU A 37 1.56 6.36 6.62
CA LEU A 37 2.28 5.10 6.48
C LEU A 37 1.39 3.92 6.04
N GLN A 38 0.06 4.09 6.04
CA GLN A 38 -0.92 3.03 5.75
C GLN A 38 -1.29 2.88 4.26
N TYR A 39 -0.69 3.67 3.37
CA TYR A 39 -1.05 3.70 1.96
C TYR A 39 -0.02 2.93 1.11
N ARG A 40 -0.48 2.07 0.19
CA ARG A 40 0.31 1.73 -0.99
C ARG A 40 0.02 2.80 -2.04
N TYR A 41 1.08 3.37 -2.58
CA TYR A 41 0.93 4.40 -3.60
C TYR A 41 0.96 3.70 -4.94
N VAL A 42 -0.12 3.90 -5.69
CA VAL A 42 -0.11 3.63 -7.11
C VAL A 42 0.38 4.90 -7.79
N VAL A 43 1.66 4.92 -8.15
CA VAL A 43 2.30 6.11 -8.73
C VAL A 43 2.14 6.05 -10.24
N GLU A 44 1.47 7.05 -10.81
CA GLU A 44 1.46 7.26 -12.26
C GLU A 44 2.82 7.80 -12.70
N SER A 45 3.56 7.00 -13.46
CA SER A 45 4.79 7.44 -14.15
C SER A 45 4.67 7.13 -15.66
N ARG A 46 5.77 6.92 -16.40
CA ARG A 46 5.69 6.39 -17.77
C ARG A 46 5.07 4.99 -17.85
N HIS A 47 5.12 4.24 -16.75
CA HIS A 47 4.54 2.91 -16.60
C HIS A 47 3.67 2.86 -15.34
N ASN A 48 2.71 1.92 -15.29
CA ASN A 48 1.88 1.73 -14.09
C ASN A 48 2.73 1.12 -12.97
N THR A 49 2.82 1.76 -11.80
CA THR A 49 3.65 1.27 -10.68
C THR A 49 2.81 1.06 -9.44
N ILE A 50 2.90 -0.13 -8.82
CA ILE A 50 2.28 -0.43 -7.53
C ILE A 50 3.41 -0.59 -6.50
N PHE A 51 3.54 0.40 -5.63
CA PHE A 51 4.58 0.46 -4.62
C PHE A 51 3.96 0.38 -3.22
N ASP A 52 4.41 -0.60 -2.43
CA ASP A 52 4.06 -0.71 -1.03
C ASP A 52 5.05 0.11 -0.19
N LYS A 53 4.58 1.24 0.33
CA LYS A 53 5.39 2.17 1.15
C LYS A 53 5.72 1.59 2.52
N ALA A 54 4.87 0.74 3.08
CA ALA A 54 5.12 0.15 4.40
C ALA A 54 6.36 -0.73 4.40
N TYR A 55 6.60 -1.44 3.29
CA TYR A 55 7.76 -2.32 3.13
C TYR A 55 8.83 -1.75 2.18
N ASN A 56 8.57 -0.60 1.54
CA ASN A 56 9.41 0.01 0.51
C ASN A 56 9.72 -0.97 -0.66
N VAL A 57 8.70 -1.70 -1.12
CA VAL A 57 8.83 -2.72 -2.18
C VAL A 57 7.91 -2.46 -3.38
N TYR A 58 8.35 -2.87 -4.56
CA TYR A 58 7.56 -2.80 -5.79
C TYR A 58 6.86 -4.12 -6.08
N LEU A 59 5.54 -4.09 -5.97
CA LEU A 59 4.66 -5.16 -6.46
C LEU A 59 4.59 -5.12 -7.99
N ILE A 60 4.50 -3.93 -8.59
CA ILE A 60 4.65 -3.74 -10.04
C ILE A 60 5.56 -2.54 -10.27
N ASN A 61 6.66 -2.74 -11.02
CA ASN A 61 7.61 -1.67 -11.35
C ASN A 61 7.40 -1.10 -12.77
N LYS A 62 6.78 -1.88 -13.68
CA LYS A 62 6.45 -1.47 -15.06
C LYS A 62 5.17 -2.15 -15.57
N GLY A 63 4.03 -1.72 -15.06
CA GLY A 63 2.74 -2.28 -15.47
C GLY A 63 2.33 -1.77 -16.84
N SER A 64 1.82 -2.67 -17.68
CA SER A 64 1.28 -2.40 -19.01
C SER A 64 -0.15 -1.87 -18.95
N SER A 65 -0.96 -2.39 -18.03
CA SER A 65 -2.39 -2.07 -17.93
C SER A 65 -2.89 -2.23 -16.50
N MET A 66 -3.88 -1.42 -16.08
CA MET A 66 -4.50 -1.55 -14.77
C MET A 66 -5.93 -0.98 -14.74
N ILE A 67 -6.77 -1.52 -13.87
CA ILE A 67 -8.12 -1.02 -13.56
C ILE A 67 -8.45 -1.23 -12.07
N ILE A 68 -9.28 -0.35 -11.51
CA ILE A 68 -9.89 -0.54 -10.18
C ILE A 68 -11.39 -0.76 -10.36
N ILE A 69 -11.94 -1.79 -9.72
CA ILE A 69 -13.38 -2.07 -9.66
C ILE A 69 -13.71 -2.45 -8.22
N ASP A 70 -14.68 -1.78 -7.59
CA ASP A 70 -15.20 -2.12 -6.24
C ASP A 70 -14.14 -2.40 -5.16
N ASP A 71 -13.14 -1.51 -5.07
CA ASP A 71 -11.99 -1.62 -4.14
C ASP A 71 -11.04 -2.80 -4.44
N GLU A 72 -11.10 -3.36 -5.64
CA GLU A 72 -10.14 -4.34 -6.13
C GLU A 72 -9.29 -3.76 -7.26
N ILE A 73 -7.98 -3.89 -7.13
CA ILE A 73 -7.01 -3.46 -8.13
C ILE A 73 -6.66 -4.66 -8.99
N TYR A 74 -6.73 -4.50 -10.31
CA TYR A 74 -6.32 -5.50 -11.29
C TYR A 74 -5.26 -4.91 -12.19
N ALA A 75 -4.07 -5.51 -12.23
CA ALA A 75 -2.93 -4.93 -12.91
C ALA A 75 -2.08 -5.97 -13.63
N ILE A 76 -1.63 -5.64 -14.84
CA ILE A 76 -0.73 -6.46 -15.65
C ILE A 76 0.67 -5.83 -15.60
N GLY A 77 1.64 -6.61 -15.14
CA GLY A 77 3.08 -6.37 -15.33
C GLY A 77 3.64 -7.20 -16.48
N ASP A 78 4.94 -7.10 -16.71
CA ASP A 78 5.60 -7.79 -17.83
C ASP A 78 5.40 -9.32 -17.79
N ASN A 79 5.55 -9.94 -16.61
CA ASN A 79 5.50 -11.40 -16.45
C ASN A 79 4.46 -11.88 -15.43
N ILE A 80 3.68 -10.94 -14.86
CA ILE A 80 2.68 -11.23 -13.84
C ILE A 80 1.38 -10.48 -14.10
N TYR A 81 0.28 -11.11 -13.68
CA TYR A 81 -0.99 -10.44 -13.45
C TYR A 81 -1.26 -10.41 -11.95
N LEU A 82 -1.81 -9.31 -11.45
CA LEU A 82 -1.93 -9.07 -10.03
C LEU A 82 -3.34 -8.58 -9.71
N THR A 83 -3.93 -9.17 -8.68
CA THR A 83 -5.20 -8.73 -8.10
C THR A 83 -5.00 -8.36 -6.64
N ILE A 84 -5.44 -7.18 -6.23
CA ILE A 84 -5.37 -6.75 -4.83
C ILE A 84 -6.77 -6.41 -4.35
N ASN A 85 -7.25 -7.13 -3.35
CA ASN A 85 -8.44 -6.73 -2.62
C ASN A 85 -8.03 -5.73 -1.53
N GLN A 86 -8.48 -4.49 -1.64
CA GLN A 86 -8.07 -3.41 -0.74
C GLN A 86 -8.75 -3.50 0.64
N LYS A 87 -9.87 -4.25 0.76
CA LYS A 87 -10.62 -4.38 2.02
C LYS A 87 -9.92 -5.30 3.01
N ASN A 88 -9.35 -6.40 2.52
CA ASN A 88 -8.68 -7.42 3.34
C ASN A 88 -7.17 -7.52 3.06
N ASN A 89 -6.65 -6.68 2.17
CA ASN A 89 -5.26 -6.63 1.72
C ASN A 89 -4.72 -7.93 1.12
N ILE A 90 -5.59 -8.82 0.63
CA ILE A 90 -5.18 -10.04 -0.04
C ILE A 90 -4.68 -9.69 -1.44
N ILE A 91 -3.47 -10.18 -1.76
CA ILE A 91 -2.81 -10.04 -3.04
C ILE A 91 -2.78 -11.42 -3.71
N HIS A 92 -3.40 -11.53 -4.87
CA HIS A 92 -3.20 -12.66 -5.76
C HIS A 92 -2.18 -12.28 -6.82
N VAL A 93 -1.10 -13.06 -6.92
CA VAL A 93 -0.07 -12.93 -7.94
C VAL A 93 -0.19 -14.12 -8.88
N TYR A 94 -0.47 -13.83 -10.14
CA TYR A 94 -0.63 -14.80 -11.20
C TYR A 94 0.58 -14.77 -12.12
N TYR A 95 1.34 -15.86 -12.16
CA TYR A 95 2.47 -15.98 -13.07
C TYR A 95 1.97 -16.25 -14.49
N LEU A 96 2.36 -15.37 -15.43
CA LEU A 96 2.00 -15.53 -16.85
C LEU A 96 2.80 -16.67 -17.48
N ASN A 97 4.08 -16.78 -17.11
CA ASN A 97 4.97 -17.84 -17.53
C ASN A 97 5.47 -18.64 -16.31
N PRO A 98 5.10 -19.92 -16.15
CA PRO A 98 5.60 -20.78 -15.07
C PRO A 98 7.12 -21.04 -15.10
N GLN A 99 7.78 -20.76 -16.23
CA GLN A 99 9.23 -20.92 -16.39
C GLN A 99 10.00 -19.65 -16.00
N ASP A 100 9.31 -18.55 -15.67
CA ASP A 100 9.95 -17.33 -15.19
C ASP A 100 10.32 -17.46 -13.71
N ILE A 101 11.41 -18.18 -13.46
CA ILE A 101 11.94 -18.46 -12.11
C ILE A 101 12.31 -17.15 -11.39
N GLU A 102 12.77 -16.13 -12.10
CA GLU A 102 13.16 -14.85 -11.50
C GLU A 102 11.96 -14.14 -10.87
N SER A 103 10.88 -13.96 -11.63
CA SER A 103 9.65 -13.36 -11.09
C SER A 103 9.05 -14.22 -9.98
N ILE A 104 9.05 -15.54 -10.15
CA ILE A 104 8.51 -16.47 -9.15
C ILE A 104 9.28 -16.35 -7.82
N ASN A 105 10.60 -16.38 -7.87
CA ASN A 105 11.43 -16.25 -6.68
C ASN A 105 11.26 -14.90 -6.00
N LYS A 106 11.25 -13.81 -6.77
CA LYS A 106 10.99 -12.46 -6.23
C LYS A 106 9.69 -12.41 -5.44
N PHE A 107 8.58 -12.94 -5.99
CA PHE A 107 7.31 -12.88 -5.28
C PHE A 107 7.22 -13.89 -4.13
N ASN A 108 7.87 -15.05 -4.22
CA ASN A 108 8.02 -15.96 -3.08
C ASN A 108 8.78 -15.30 -1.92
N GLU A 109 9.86 -14.56 -2.19
CA GLU A 109 10.59 -13.79 -1.18
C GLU A 109 9.69 -12.72 -0.55
N LEU A 110 8.95 -11.96 -1.37
CA LEU A 110 7.99 -10.97 -0.86
C LEU A 110 6.91 -11.62 0.01
N GLN A 111 6.40 -12.78 -0.39
CA GLN A 111 5.43 -13.54 0.40
C GLN A 111 6.04 -13.94 1.74
N GLN A 112 7.21 -14.57 1.76
CA GLN A 112 7.83 -15.07 3.00
C GLN A 112 8.24 -13.94 3.94
N GLN A 113 8.75 -12.84 3.39
CA GLN A 113 9.33 -11.75 4.17
C GLN A 113 8.28 -10.76 4.69
N TYR A 114 7.21 -10.50 3.93
CA TYR A 114 6.30 -9.39 4.24
C TYR A 114 4.82 -9.78 4.33
N TYR A 115 4.33 -10.62 3.41
CA TYR A 115 2.88 -10.76 3.23
C TYR A 115 2.28 -12.06 3.78
N GLY A 116 3.08 -13.10 3.98
CA GLY A 116 2.64 -14.42 4.42
C GLY A 116 1.42 -14.92 3.65
N ASN A 117 0.37 -15.26 4.37
CA ASN A 117 -0.91 -15.73 3.81
C ASN A 117 -1.73 -14.64 3.10
N LYS A 118 -1.36 -13.35 3.22
CA LYS A 118 -2.00 -12.26 2.48
C LYS A 118 -1.51 -12.18 1.03
N MET A 119 -0.48 -12.93 0.64
CA MET A 119 -0.08 -13.06 -0.76
C MET A 119 -0.22 -14.52 -1.21
N ILE A 120 -0.95 -14.74 -2.30
CA ILE A 120 -1.22 -16.06 -2.87
C ILE A 120 -0.66 -16.08 -4.28
N LEU A 121 0.23 -17.05 -4.55
CA LEU A 121 0.97 -17.16 -5.80
C LEU A 121 0.49 -18.39 -6.54
N GLN A 122 0.10 -18.20 -7.79
CA GLN A 122 -0.51 -19.26 -8.59
C GLN A 122 -0.26 -19.02 -10.08
N PRO A 123 -0.30 -20.06 -10.93
CA PRO A 123 -0.21 -19.85 -12.37
C PRO A 123 -1.46 -19.16 -12.91
N ILE A 124 -1.33 -18.38 -13.99
CA ILE A 124 -2.47 -17.72 -14.67
C ILE A 124 -3.60 -18.70 -15.03
N LYS A 125 -3.28 -19.98 -15.29
CA LYS A 125 -4.27 -21.04 -15.56
C LYS A 125 -5.31 -21.21 -14.43
N SER A 126 -4.98 -20.85 -13.20
CA SER A 126 -5.93 -20.88 -12.08
C SER A 126 -7.10 -19.89 -12.25
N LEU A 127 -7.00 -18.91 -13.15
CA LEU A 127 -8.07 -17.95 -13.43
C LEU A 127 -9.19 -18.50 -14.31
N GLU A 128 -9.04 -19.66 -14.93
CA GLU A 128 -10.01 -20.18 -15.91
C GLU A 128 -11.45 -20.26 -15.40
N THR A 129 -11.65 -20.30 -14.08
CA THR A 129 -12.96 -20.34 -13.41
C THR A 129 -13.35 -19.04 -12.69
N SER A 130 -12.57 -17.96 -12.84
CA SER A 130 -12.68 -16.72 -12.07
C SER A 130 -13.19 -15.54 -12.91
N LYS A 131 -13.99 -14.67 -12.29
CA LYS A 131 -14.35 -13.34 -12.84
C LYS A 131 -13.13 -12.49 -13.19
N ALA A 132 -12.00 -12.71 -12.51
CA ALA A 132 -10.76 -12.01 -12.79
C ALA A 132 -10.14 -12.37 -14.15
N LEU A 133 -10.59 -13.45 -14.82
CA LEU A 133 -10.17 -13.81 -16.18
C LEU A 133 -10.67 -12.82 -17.22
N ASP A 134 -11.94 -12.40 -17.11
CA ASP A 134 -12.54 -11.47 -18.07
C ASP A 134 -11.85 -10.10 -17.97
N ILE A 135 -11.55 -9.67 -16.75
CA ILE A 135 -10.79 -8.44 -16.49
C ILE A 135 -9.35 -8.56 -17.02
N TYR A 136 -8.69 -9.71 -16.80
CA TYR A 136 -7.37 -9.98 -17.37
C TYR A 136 -7.38 -9.84 -18.90
N LYS A 137 -8.31 -10.50 -19.59
CA LYS A 137 -8.45 -10.40 -21.05
C LYS A 137 -8.68 -8.95 -21.50
N GLN A 138 -9.60 -8.25 -20.83
CA GLN A 138 -9.88 -6.84 -21.11
C GLN A 138 -8.63 -5.96 -21.00
N LEU A 139 -7.82 -6.17 -19.95
CA LEU A 139 -6.60 -5.40 -19.71
C LEU A 139 -5.49 -5.71 -20.74
N VAL A 140 -5.43 -6.95 -21.26
CA VAL A 140 -4.53 -7.35 -22.35
C VAL A 140 -4.96 -6.74 -23.67
N GLU A 141 -6.24 -6.82 -24.00
CA GLU A 141 -6.79 -6.34 -25.28
C GLU A 141 -6.79 -4.82 -25.39
N ASN A 142 -7.10 -4.13 -24.28
CA ASN A 142 -7.18 -2.68 -24.24
C ASN A 142 -6.32 -2.15 -23.09
N PRO A 143 -5.00 -2.02 -23.29
CA PRO A 143 -4.10 -1.50 -22.27
C PRO A 143 -4.54 -0.11 -21.83
N LYS A 144 -4.91 0.03 -20.55
CA LYS A 144 -5.29 1.30 -19.95
C LYS A 144 -4.21 1.77 -18.98
N ARG A 145 -3.83 3.04 -19.12
CA ARG A 145 -2.98 3.71 -18.13
C ARG A 145 -3.82 4.07 -16.91
N PHE A 146 -3.18 4.01 -15.76
CA PHE A 146 -3.81 4.34 -14.50
C PHE A 146 -3.76 5.83 -14.23
N LYS A 147 -4.81 6.41 -13.62
CA LYS A 147 -4.75 7.76 -13.06
C LYS A 147 -4.16 7.68 -11.67
N SER A 148 -3.16 8.51 -11.35
CA SER A 148 -2.54 8.56 -10.02
C SER A 148 -3.59 8.62 -8.90
N GLN A 149 -3.64 7.60 -8.05
CA GLN A 149 -4.55 7.52 -6.91
C GLN A 149 -3.82 6.87 -5.72
N GLY A 150 -3.84 7.54 -4.57
CA GLY A 150 -3.41 6.94 -3.31
C GLY A 150 -4.46 5.95 -2.85
N VAL A 151 -4.08 4.69 -2.64
CA VAL A 151 -5.01 3.64 -2.21
C VAL A 151 -4.78 3.33 -0.74
N ARG A 152 -5.85 3.43 0.05
CA ARG A 152 -5.83 3.15 1.49
C ARG A 152 -5.96 1.64 1.71
N PHE A 153 -4.99 1.03 2.38
CA PHE A 153 -5.09 -0.37 2.80
C PHE A 153 -5.51 -0.42 4.27
N SER A 154 -6.49 -1.26 4.58
CA SER A 154 -6.97 -1.49 5.96
C SER A 154 -6.08 -2.54 6.61
N LEU A 155 -5.20 -2.14 7.55
CA LEU A 155 -4.28 -3.07 8.25
C LEU A 155 -4.99 -4.27 8.89
#